data_AF-A0A654TVJ2-F1
#
_entry.id   AF-A0A654TVJ2-F1
#
_cell.length_a   1.000
_cell.length_b   1.000
_cell.length_c   1.000
_cell.angle_alpha   90.00
_cell.angle_beta   90.00
_cell.angle_gamma   90.00
#
_symmetry.space_group_name_H-M   'P 1'
#
loop_
_entity.id
_entity.type
_entity.pdbx_description
1 polymer ?
#
loop_
_entity_poly.entity_id
_entity_poly.type
_entity_poly.pdbx_seq_one_letter_code
_entity_poly.pdbx_strand_id
1 'polypeptide(L)'
;MATGDGATAVRHAEEAVELTQAMAVASARHRVKSDVVLAAALCSAGAVARARAVGEEALDATARFGLLPLRWALACLLIDIGTVTFSAQQLRELTKIRNICAGQVRRAGGCWRTA
;
A
#
# COMPACT_ATOMS: atom_id res chain seq x y z
N MET A 1 -9.03 10.37 -5.12
CA MET A 1 -8.68 9.19 -5.94
C MET A 1 -9.75 8.91 -6.99
N ALA A 2 -10.91 8.34 -6.65
CA ALA A 2 -11.92 7.94 -7.64
C ALA A 2 -12.53 9.11 -8.46
N THR A 3 -12.58 10.32 -7.88
CA THR A 3 -13.09 11.52 -8.54
C THR A 3 -12.06 12.24 -9.41
N GLY A 4 -10.82 11.74 -9.50
CA GLY A 4 -9.71 12.41 -10.18
C GLY A 4 -9.07 13.56 -9.39
N ASP A 5 -9.64 13.97 -8.25
CA ASP A 5 -9.02 14.96 -7.37
C ASP A 5 -7.91 14.32 -6.52
N GLY A 6 -6.68 14.38 -7.03
CA GLY A 6 -5.48 13.86 -6.37
C GLY A 6 -5.03 14.70 -5.19
N ALA A 7 -5.10 16.03 -5.29
CA ALA A 7 -4.64 16.94 -4.23
C ALA A 7 -5.45 16.79 -2.95
N THR A 8 -6.78 16.78 -3.07
CA THR A 8 -7.68 16.55 -1.93
C THR A 8 -7.50 15.16 -1.34
N ALA A 9 -7.24 14.15 -2.18
CA ALA A 9 -6.99 12.79 -1.71
C ALA A 9 -5.70 12.68 -0.89
N VAL A 10 -4.62 13.36 -1.33
CA VAL A 10 -3.36 13.40 -0.58
C VAL A 10 -3.56 14.10 0.76
N ARG A 11 -4.22 15.27 0.77
CA ARG A 11 -4.49 16.01 2.01
C ARG A 11 -5.24 15.16 3.04
N HIS A 12 -6.30 14.48 2.63
CA HIS A 12 -7.05 13.60 3.54
C HIS A 12 -6.24 12.40 4.01
N ALA A 13 -5.36 11.86 3.18
CA ALA A 13 -4.52 10.74 3.56
C ALA A 13 -3.42 11.16 4.55
N GLU A 14 -2.82 12.34 4.37
CA GLU A 14 -1.86 12.93 5.31
C GLU A 14 -2.53 13.18 6.67
N GLU A 15 -3.71 13.80 6.67
CA GLU A 15 -4.52 14.01 7.89
C GLU A 15 -4.84 12.68 8.60
N ALA A 16 -5.18 11.63 7.85
CA ALA A 16 -5.42 10.30 8.44
C ALA A 16 -4.15 9.69 9.07
N VAL A 17 -2.96 9.94 8.52
CA VAL A 17 -1.69 9.52 9.11
C VAL A 17 -1.46 10.27 10.42
N GLU A 18 -1.57 11.60 10.41
CA GLU A 18 -1.42 12.45 11.59
C GLU A 18 -2.35 12.03 12.73
N LEU A 19 -3.63 11.82 12.42
CA LEU A 19 -4.62 11.36 13.41
C LEU A 19 -4.21 10.02 14.02
N THR A 20 -3.75 9.05 13.22
CA THR A 20 -3.33 7.74 13.76
C THR A 20 -2.04 7.81 14.60
N GLN A 21 -1.19 8.82 14.38
CA GLN A 21 -0.01 9.07 15.20
C GLN A 21 -0.38 9.74 16.54
N ALA A 22 -1.35 10.65 16.53
CA ALA A 22 -1.84 11.35 17.72
C ALA A 22 -2.72 10.48 18.63
N MET A 23 -3.28 9.39 18.12
CA MET A 23 -4.11 8.46 18.89
C MET A 23 -3.30 7.72 19.95
N ALA A 24 -3.68 7.90 21.23
CA ALA A 24 -3.11 7.17 22.37
C ALA A 24 -3.22 5.64 22.23
N VAL A 25 -4.24 5.15 21.52
CA VAL A 25 -4.47 3.71 21.27
C VAL A 25 -4.79 3.45 19.80
N ALA A 26 -3.95 3.90 18.87
CA ALA A 26 -4.01 3.39 17.50
C ALA A 26 -3.40 1.99 17.41
N SER A 27 -4.16 1.03 16.88
CA SER A 27 -3.62 -0.29 16.52
C SER A 27 -2.57 -0.14 15.41
N ALA A 28 -1.58 -1.04 15.39
CA ALA A 28 -0.60 -1.09 14.31
C ALA A 28 -1.27 -1.22 12.92
N ARG A 29 -2.41 -1.92 12.85
CA ARG A 29 -3.23 -2.03 11.63
C ARG A 29 -3.77 -0.69 11.14
N HIS A 30 -4.19 0.20 12.05
CA HIS A 30 -4.73 1.51 11.67
C HIS A 30 -3.64 2.42 11.09
N ARG A 31 -2.46 2.47 11.73
CA ARG A 31 -1.31 3.24 11.21
C ARG A 31 -0.90 2.76 9.82
N VAL A 32 -0.61 1.46 9.68
CA VAL A 32 -0.18 0.89 8.40
C VAL A 32 -1.24 1.04 7.30
N LYS A 33 -2.54 0.97 7.64
CA LYS A 33 -3.61 1.23 6.67
C LYS A 33 -3.59 2.69 6.19
N SER A 34 -3.39 3.65 7.08
CA SER A 34 -3.28 5.07 6.70
C SER A 34 -2.09 5.29 5.77
N ASP A 35 -0.95 4.66 6.03
CA ASP A 35 0.23 4.74 5.15
C ASP A 35 -0.03 4.14 3.76
N VAL A 36 -0.73 3.00 3.70
CA VAL A 36 -1.17 2.38 2.43
C VAL A 36 -2.05 3.34 1.62
N VAL A 37 -3.00 4.03 2.27
CA VAL A 37 -3.87 5.00 1.63
C VAL A 37 -3.09 6.23 1.17
N LEU A 38 -2.12 6.70 1.96
CA LEU A 38 -1.23 7.79 1.58
C LEU A 38 -0.39 7.45 0.35
N ALA A 39 0.20 6.26 0.29
CA ALA A 39 0.94 5.80 -0.88
C ALA A 39 0.05 5.78 -2.14
N ALA A 40 -1.18 5.27 -2.04
CA ALA A 40 -2.13 5.26 -3.15
C ALA A 40 -2.56 6.67 -3.58
N ALA A 41 -2.82 7.57 -2.62
CA ALA A 41 -3.19 8.95 -2.90
C ALA A 41 -2.05 9.70 -3.61
N LEU A 42 -0.81 9.57 -3.11
CA LEU A 42 0.39 10.14 -3.74
C LEU A 42 0.59 9.61 -5.16
N CYS A 43 0.41 8.30 -5.36
CA CYS A 43 0.47 7.70 -6.69
C CYS A 43 -0.58 8.32 -7.62
N SER A 44 -1.83 8.43 -7.16
CA SER A 44 -2.92 9.03 -7.96
C SER A 44 -2.71 10.51 -8.28
N ALA A 45 -1.93 11.23 -7.46
CA ALA A 45 -1.57 12.63 -7.67
C ALA A 45 -0.28 12.80 -8.50
N GLY A 46 0.34 11.72 -8.98
CA GLY A 46 1.58 11.75 -9.76
C GLY A 46 2.85 11.94 -8.91
N ALA A 47 2.76 11.95 -7.58
CA ALA A 47 3.90 12.06 -6.67
C ALA A 47 4.61 10.70 -6.48
N VAL A 48 5.00 10.07 -7.60
CA VAL A 48 5.45 8.67 -7.68
C VAL A 48 6.63 8.36 -6.75
N ALA A 49 7.64 9.24 -6.68
CA ALA A 49 8.80 9.03 -5.82
C ALA A 49 8.42 8.96 -4.33
N ARG A 50 7.51 9.83 -3.89
CA ARG A 50 7.01 9.86 -2.51
C ARG A 50 6.07 8.69 -2.24
N ALA A 51 5.21 8.34 -3.20
CA ALA A 51 4.37 7.14 -3.14
C ALA A 51 5.20 5.88 -2.96
N ARG A 52 6.33 5.76 -3.69
CA ARG A 52 7.27 4.64 -3.56
C ARG A 52 7.88 4.56 -2.17
N ALA A 53 8.42 5.67 -1.65
CA ALA A 53 9.06 5.68 -0.33
C ALA A 53 8.08 5.25 0.77
N VAL A 54 6.88 5.83 0.80
CA VAL A 54 5.83 5.46 1.76
C VAL A 54 5.39 4.01 1.55
N GLY A 55 5.27 3.56 0.30
CA GLY A 55 4.86 2.21 -0.04
C GLY A 55 5.86 1.13 0.37
N GLU A 56 7.17 1.39 0.23
CA GLU A 56 8.24 0.49 0.65
C GLU A 56 8.25 0.33 2.18
N GLU A 57 8.18 1.44 2.93
CA GLU A 57 8.12 1.41 4.40
C GLU A 57 6.87 0.68 4.90
N ALA A 58 5.71 0.98 4.31
CA ALA A 58 4.47 0.30 4.64
C ALA A 58 4.52 -1.19 4.27
N LEU A 59 5.24 -1.58 3.21
CA LEU A 59 5.39 -2.98 2.81
C LEU A 59 6.13 -3.74 3.90
N ASP A 60 7.20 -3.19 4.44
CA ASP A 60 7.95 -3.81 5.54
C ASP A 60 7.12 -3.88 6.82
N ALA A 61 6.38 -2.83 7.16
CA ALA A 61 5.47 -2.83 8.30
C ALA A 61 4.37 -3.90 8.17
N THR A 62 3.76 -4.06 6.98
CA THR A 62 2.76 -5.12 6.76
C THR A 62 3.33 -6.53 6.90
N ALA A 63 4.61 -6.76 6.56
CA ALA A 63 5.29 -8.03 6.87
C ALA A 63 5.39 -8.24 8.37
N ARG A 64 5.92 -7.25 9.09
CA ARG A 64 6.14 -7.33 10.55
C ARG A 64 4.86 -7.63 11.32
N PHE A 65 3.73 -7.06 10.90
CA PHE A 65 2.45 -7.23 11.58
C PHE A 65 1.54 -8.30 10.96
N GLY A 66 1.99 -9.05 9.96
CA GLY A 66 1.19 -10.11 9.33
C GLY A 66 -0.06 -9.61 8.59
N LEU A 67 -0.05 -8.38 8.08
CA LEU A 67 -1.20 -7.72 7.46
C LEU A 67 -1.33 -8.11 5.98
N LEU A 68 -1.60 -9.39 5.70
CA LEU A 68 -1.55 -9.99 4.36
C LEU A 68 -2.36 -9.23 3.27
N PRO A 69 -3.61 -8.78 3.51
CA PRO A 69 -4.35 -8.05 2.48
C PRO A 69 -3.70 -6.70 2.12
N LEU A 70 -3.15 -6.00 3.12
CA LEU A 70 -2.47 -4.73 2.91
C LEU A 70 -1.11 -4.92 2.22
N ARG A 71 -0.39 -5.98 2.59
CA ARG A 71 0.88 -6.37 1.92
C ARG A 71 0.66 -6.70 0.44
N TRP A 72 -0.45 -7.39 0.12
CA TRP A 72 -0.84 -7.63 -1.26
C TRP A 72 -1.09 -6.34 -2.03
N ALA A 73 -1.89 -5.42 -1.47
CA ALA A 73 -2.23 -4.15 -2.11
C ALA A 73 -0.98 -3.30 -2.38
N LEU A 74 -0.05 -3.22 -1.43
CA LEU A 74 1.22 -2.51 -1.60
C LEU A 74 2.12 -3.16 -2.66
N ALA A 75 2.20 -4.49 -2.70
CA ALA A 75 2.96 -5.17 -3.73
C ALA A 75 2.40 -4.86 -5.14
N CYS A 76 1.08 -4.83 -5.31
CA CYS A 76 0.46 -4.39 -6.57
C CYS A 76 0.83 -2.94 -6.90
N LEU A 77 0.62 -2.01 -5.95
CA LEU A 77 0.95 -0.60 -6.15
C LEU A 77 2.42 -0.39 -6.54
N LEU A 78 3.35 -1.03 -5.82
CA LEU A 78 4.79 -0.91 -6.07
C LEU A 78 5.20 -1.50 -7.42
N ILE A 79 4.60 -2.62 -7.84
CA ILE A 79 4.82 -3.18 -9.19
C ILE A 79 4.38 -2.17 -10.25
N ASP A 80 3.19 -1.58 -10.08
CA ASP A 80 2.61 -0.68 -11.08
C ASP A 80 3.41 0.63 -11.19
N ILE A 81 3.85 1.23 -10.07
CA ILE A 81 4.66 2.46 -10.08
C ILE A 81 6.12 2.21 -10.47
N GLY A 82 6.63 1.01 -10.21
CA GLY A 82 8.06 0.70 -10.19
C GLY A 82 8.61 0.10 -11.48
N THR A 83 7.79 -0.01 -12.52
CA THR A 83 8.15 -0.63 -13.81
C THR A 83 9.38 -0.01 -14.49
N VAL A 84 9.72 1.25 -14.18
CA VAL A 84 10.90 1.95 -14.74
C VAL A 84 12.04 2.17 -13.73
N THR A 85 11.81 2.00 -12.43
CA THR A 85 12.78 2.34 -11.37
C THR A 85 13.38 1.14 -10.65
N PHE A 86 12.71 -0.03 -10.67
CA PHE A 86 13.18 -1.21 -9.98
C PHE A 86 14.08 -2.08 -10.87
N SER A 87 15.09 -2.68 -10.24
CA SER A 87 15.82 -3.78 -10.86
C SER A 87 14.87 -4.95 -11.15
N ALA A 88 15.20 -5.77 -12.15
CA ALA A 88 14.45 -6.98 -12.46
C ALA A 88 14.32 -7.91 -11.24
N GLN A 89 15.31 -7.92 -10.34
CA GLN A 89 15.25 -8.70 -9.11
C GLN A 89 14.21 -8.16 -8.13
N GLN A 90 14.15 -6.84 -7.92
CA GLN A 90 13.14 -6.22 -7.05
C GLN A 90 11.72 -6.46 -7.57
N LEU A 91 11.50 -6.34 -8.88
CA LEU A 91 10.20 -6.65 -9.49
C LEU A 91 9.80 -8.13 -9.30
N ARG A 92 10.75 -9.06 -9.41
CA ARG A 92 10.50 -10.48 -9.12
C ARG A 92 10.10 -10.71 -7.66
N GLU A 93 10.78 -10.08 -6.72
CA GLU A 93 10.44 -10.22 -5.29
C GLU A 93 9.06 -9.63 -4.97
N LEU A 94 8.73 -8.44 -5.48
CA LEU A 94 7.40 -7.85 -5.31
C LEU A 94 6.30 -8.74 -5.93
N THR A 95 6.56 -9.30 -7.12
CA THR A 95 5.63 -10.24 -7.78
C THR A 95 5.42 -11.51 -6.95
N LYS A 96 6.49 -12.04 -6.36
CA LYS A 96 6.42 -13.19 -5.45
C LYS A 96 5.59 -12.86 -4.20
N ILE A 97 5.83 -11.71 -3.57
CA ILE A 97 5.05 -11.24 -2.41
C ILE A 97 3.57 -11.13 -2.76
N ARG A 98 3.24 -10.46 -3.87
CA ARG A 98 1.88 -10.32 -4.38
C ARG A 98 1.20 -11.69 -4.53
N ASN A 99 1.86 -12.64 -5.21
CA ASN A 99 1.28 -13.95 -5.47
C ASN A 99 1.07 -14.78 -4.19
N ILE A 100 2.03 -14.76 -3.27
CA ILE A 100 1.93 -15.46 -1.97
C ILE A 100 0.77 -14.90 -1.15
N CYS A 101 0.70 -13.57 -1.01
CA CYS A 101 -0.35 -12.92 -0.24
C CYS A 101 -1.73 -13.17 -0.86
N ALA A 102 -1.85 -13.09 -2.19
CA ALA A 102 -3.09 -13.41 -2.90
C ALA A 102 -3.56 -14.85 -2.63
N GLY A 103 -2.63 -15.81 -2.67
CA GLY A 103 -2.93 -17.22 -2.35
C GLY A 103 -3.37 -17.42 -0.90
N GLN A 104 -2.76 -16.71 0.04
CA GLN A 104 -3.18 -16.76 1.46
C GLN A 104 -4.55 -16.12 1.68
N VAL A 105 -4.82 -14.95 1.10
CA VAL A 105 -6.13 -14.29 1.19
C VAL A 105 -7.23 -15.17 0.61
N ARG A 106 -6.98 -15.82 -0.54
CA ARG A 106 -7.92 -16.80 -1.13
C ARG A 106 -8.19 -17.99 -0.20
N ARG A 107 -7.14 -18.57 0.38
CA ARG A 107 -7.29 -19.68 1.36
C ARG A 107 -8.05 -19.29 2.62
N ALA A 108 -8.00 -18.02 3.01
CA ALA A 108 -8.77 -17.47 4.12
C ALA A 108 -10.23 -17.10 3.75
N GLY A 109 -10.69 -17.46 2.55
CA GLY A 109 -12.06 -17.19 2.07
C GLY A 109 -12.23 -15.87 1.32
N GLY A 110 -11.15 -15.14 1.01
CA GLY A 110 -11.20 -13.93 0.20
C GLY A 110 -11.45 -14.23 -1.28
N CYS A 111 -12.58 -13.78 -1.81
CA CYS A 111 -12.89 -13.88 -3.24
C CYS A 111 -12.59 -12.56 -3.95
N TRP A 112 -11.86 -12.65 -5.07
CA TRP A 112 -11.65 -11.54 -5.99
C TRP A 112 -12.54 -11.75 -7.20
N ARG A 113 -13.36 -10.76 -7.57
CA ARG A 113 -14.04 -10.78 -8.86
C ARG A 113 -13.01 -10.40 -9.91
N THR A 114 -12.76 -11.30 -10.85
CA THR A 114 -12.10 -10.93 -12.11
C THR A 114 -13.12 -10.13 -12.91
N ALA A 115 -12.75 -8.90 -13.29
CA ALA A 115 -13.51 -8.08 -14.22
C ALA A 115 -13.45 -8.67 -15.63
#